data_AF-A0A6C2UFS8-F1
#
_entry.id   AF-A0A6C2UFS8-F1
#
_cell.length_a   1.000
_cell.length_b   1.000
_cell.length_c   1.000
_cell.angle_alpha   90.00
_cell.angle_beta   90.00
_cell.angle_gamma   90.00
#
_symmetry.space_group_name_H-M   'P 1'
#
loop_
_entity.id
_entity.type
_entity.pdbx_description
1 polymer ?
#
loop_
_entity_poly.entity_id
_entity_poly.type
_entity_poly.pdbx_seq_one_letter_code
_entity_poly.pdbx_strand_id
1 'polypeptide(L)'
;MKRKSRMKNLPSPISLKKNRLRSLAGSFENWFDDAVEPRIAEMQNESASLEMKIDALKNSLTHEQVDRNGVSVVDGGEAERPCDGDIAIYEQMGELYYDFDMNEERLLSVGSMRVVCLFKDFEIILKDLIAEAFSDVNKRDLFQWENVKSFLNSNGIPLGNVMEYESINCLRTVNNNIKHSGVIDEKIKRQGIPEFKDKEIFDSESVSSFYFRIRGKPGVFMNAFAEVLIAYLYEFDDARISTIASDYKERMDSVAGQKLIDALSEIYT
;
A
#
# COMPACT_ATOMS: atom_id res chain seq x y z
N MET A 1 -42.54 41.28 -19.79
CA MET A 1 -41.14 40.91 -19.47
C MET A 1 -41.06 39.40 -19.27
N LYS A 2 -40.54 38.66 -20.26
CA LYS A 2 -40.43 37.18 -20.25
C LYS A 2 -39.19 36.77 -19.43
N ARG A 3 -39.38 36.26 -18.20
CA ARG A 3 -38.34 35.46 -17.52
C ARG A 3 -38.45 34.01 -18.03
N LYS A 4 -37.91 33.75 -19.22
CA LYS A 4 -37.69 32.39 -19.70
C LYS A 4 -36.45 31.82 -18.99
N SER A 5 -36.70 30.77 -18.23
CA SER A 5 -35.88 29.57 -18.04
C SER A 5 -34.35 29.76 -18.02
N ARG A 6 -33.80 29.80 -16.80
CA ARG A 6 -32.50 29.21 -16.48
C ARG A 6 -32.73 28.02 -15.54
N MET A 7 -33.52 27.03 -15.97
CA MET A 7 -33.37 25.70 -15.37
C MET A 7 -32.05 25.14 -15.91
N LYS A 8 -31.01 25.28 -15.09
CA LYS A 8 -29.70 24.67 -15.32
C LYS A 8 -29.91 23.17 -15.54
N ASN A 9 -29.25 22.61 -16.57
CA ASN A 9 -29.19 21.18 -16.82
C ASN A 9 -28.68 20.46 -15.56
N LEU A 10 -29.59 19.96 -14.73
CA LEU A 10 -29.24 19.13 -13.59
C LEU A 10 -28.81 17.75 -14.13
N PRO A 11 -27.68 17.19 -13.67
CA PRO A 11 -27.24 15.87 -14.08
C PRO A 11 -28.28 14.80 -13.69
N SER A 12 -28.44 13.80 -14.55
CA SER A 12 -29.35 12.68 -14.27
C SER A 12 -28.90 11.89 -13.03
N PRO A 13 -29.82 11.19 -12.33
CA PRO A 13 -29.46 10.33 -11.18
C PRO A 13 -28.34 9.31 -11.49
N ILE A 14 -28.32 8.77 -12.70
CA ILE A 14 -27.26 7.86 -13.19
C ILE A 14 -25.92 8.61 -13.30
N SER A 15 -25.92 9.80 -13.91
CA SER A 15 -24.73 10.63 -14.02
C SER A 15 -24.18 11.01 -12.64
N LEU A 16 -25.06 11.36 -11.69
CA LEU A 16 -24.69 11.63 -10.30
C LEU A 16 -24.00 10.43 -9.64
N LYS A 17 -24.54 9.22 -9.78
CA LYS A 17 -23.95 8.02 -9.17
C LYS A 17 -22.61 7.63 -9.81
N LYS A 18 -22.47 7.73 -11.14
CA LYS A 18 -21.18 7.56 -11.84
C LYS A 18 -20.13 8.56 -11.33
N ASN A 19 -20.52 9.83 -11.21
CA ASN A 19 -19.62 10.87 -10.70
C ASN A 19 -19.23 10.62 -9.24
N ARG A 20 -20.15 10.10 -8.42
CA ARG A 20 -19.86 9.76 -7.02
C ARG A 20 -18.83 8.63 -6.89
N LEU A 21 -18.96 7.56 -7.68
CA LEU A 21 -17.95 6.49 -7.72
C LEU A 21 -16.57 7.03 -8.10
N ARG A 22 -16.49 7.85 -9.16
CA ARG A 22 -15.23 8.49 -9.58
C ARG A 22 -14.67 9.45 -8.52
N SER A 23 -15.54 10.23 -7.90
CA SER A 23 -15.16 11.16 -6.83
C SER A 23 -14.59 10.43 -5.61
N LEU A 24 -15.19 9.30 -5.21
CA LEU A 24 -14.68 8.47 -4.12
C LEU A 24 -13.34 7.83 -4.47
N ALA A 25 -13.16 7.35 -5.70
CA ALA A 25 -11.88 6.83 -6.14
C ALA A 25 -10.79 7.91 -6.21
N GLY A 26 -11.16 9.11 -6.66
CA GLY A 26 -10.28 10.27 -6.76
C GLY A 26 -9.92 10.92 -5.44
N SER A 27 -10.66 10.66 -4.36
CA SER A 27 -10.35 11.15 -3.01
C SER A 27 -9.30 10.31 -2.28
N PHE A 28 -8.61 9.39 -2.98
CA PHE A 28 -7.50 8.65 -2.41
C PHE A 28 -6.32 9.61 -2.15
N GLU A 29 -6.10 9.91 -0.88
CA GLU A 29 -5.03 10.77 -0.38
C GLU A 29 -4.25 10.06 0.71
N ASN A 30 -2.93 10.28 0.76
CA ASN A 30 -2.04 9.67 1.74
C ASN A 30 -1.53 10.73 2.73
N TRP A 31 -2.45 11.21 3.56
CA TRP A 31 -2.21 12.30 4.51
C TRP A 31 -1.12 11.98 5.55
N PHE A 32 -0.94 10.69 5.87
CA PHE A 32 0.11 10.27 6.80
C PHE A 32 1.50 10.56 6.24
N ASP A 33 1.68 10.37 4.92
CA ASP A 33 2.95 10.63 4.23
C ASP A 33 3.41 12.07 4.45
N ASP A 34 2.50 13.01 4.15
CA ASP A 34 2.76 14.44 4.25
C ASP A 34 3.11 14.85 5.70
N ALA A 35 2.54 14.18 6.68
CA ALA A 35 2.76 14.47 8.10
C ALA A 35 4.13 13.99 8.59
N VAL A 36 4.66 12.87 8.07
CA VAL A 36 5.89 12.25 8.58
C VAL A 36 7.13 12.55 7.75
N GLU A 37 6.98 12.97 6.49
CA GLU A 37 8.10 13.21 5.57
C GLU A 37 9.19 14.13 6.15
N PRO A 38 8.86 15.28 6.79
CA PRO A 38 9.89 16.16 7.35
C PRO A 38 10.72 15.47 8.44
N ARG A 39 10.07 14.65 9.28
CA ARG A 39 10.74 13.93 10.36
C ARG A 39 11.60 12.79 9.84
N ILE A 40 11.18 12.11 8.77
CA ILE A 40 11.99 11.10 8.09
C ILE A 40 13.26 11.73 7.53
N ALA A 41 13.14 12.87 6.84
CA ALA A 41 14.30 13.58 6.29
C ALA A 41 15.28 14.01 7.40
N GLU A 42 14.78 14.48 8.53
CA GLU A 42 15.60 14.81 9.71
C GLU A 42 16.35 13.57 10.22
N MET A 43 15.65 12.46 10.46
CA MET A 43 16.27 11.21 10.92
C MET A 43 17.31 10.68 9.92
N GLN A 44 17.06 10.76 8.62
CA GLN A 44 18.04 10.35 7.61
C GLN A 44 19.31 11.21 7.65
N ASN A 45 19.16 12.52 7.84
CA ASN A 45 20.30 13.43 8.00
C ASN A 45 21.07 13.14 9.30
N GLU A 46 20.36 12.78 10.38
CA GLU A 46 20.98 12.34 11.64
C GLU A 46 21.79 11.04 11.44
N SER A 47 21.23 10.02 10.78
CA SER A 47 21.96 8.77 10.46
C SER A 47 23.23 9.05 9.66
N ALA A 48 23.14 9.87 8.60
CA ALA A 48 24.30 10.22 7.78
C ALA A 48 25.39 10.98 8.58
N SER A 49 24.97 11.88 9.48
CA SER A 49 25.88 12.61 10.37
C SER A 49 26.57 11.68 11.38
N LEU A 50 25.84 10.73 11.96
CA LEU A 50 26.39 9.72 12.88
C LEU A 50 27.39 8.82 12.16
N GLU A 51 27.06 8.34 10.96
CA GLU A 51 27.96 7.51 10.15
C GLU A 51 29.28 8.23 9.84
N MET A 52 29.22 9.50 9.44
CA MET A 52 30.42 10.32 9.21
C MET A 52 31.28 10.47 10.47
N LYS A 53 30.67 10.63 11.66
CA LYS A 53 31.41 10.73 12.93
C LYS A 53 32.06 9.40 13.31
N ILE A 54 31.34 8.30 13.15
CA ILE A 54 31.85 6.94 13.38
C ILE A 54 33.06 6.69 12.49
N ASP A 55 32.97 7.02 11.20
CA ASP A 55 34.08 6.83 10.27
C ASP A 55 35.26 7.76 10.55
N ALA A 56 35.02 9.00 10.99
CA ALA A 56 36.08 9.88 11.46
C ALA A 56 36.82 9.28 12.65
N LEU A 57 36.10 8.73 13.64
CA LEU A 57 36.68 8.09 14.82
C LEU A 57 37.47 6.81 14.46
N LYS A 58 36.93 5.98 13.56
CA LYS A 58 37.64 4.82 13.01
C LYS A 58 38.96 5.21 12.34
N ASN A 59 38.98 6.32 11.62
CA ASN A 59 40.19 6.80 10.95
C ASN A 59 41.22 7.42 11.93
N SER A 60 40.78 7.88 13.11
CA SER A 60 41.66 8.34 14.18
C SER A 60 42.18 7.23 15.10
N LEU A 61 41.63 6.02 15.01
CA LEU A 61 42.26 4.81 15.55
C LEU A 61 43.52 4.52 14.71
N THR A 62 44.62 5.17 15.08
CA THR A 62 45.94 4.84 14.58
C THR A 62 46.32 3.46 15.10
N HIS A 63 46.29 2.44 14.25
CA HIS A 63 47.37 1.45 14.36
C HIS A 63 48.65 2.17 13.95
N GLU A 64 49.37 2.72 14.93
CA GLU A 64 50.84 2.77 14.88
C GLU A 64 51.37 1.31 14.87
N GLN A 65 51.07 0.58 13.80
CA GLN A 65 51.71 -0.67 13.42
C GLN A 65 51.97 -0.62 11.92
N VAL A 66 52.69 0.43 11.50
CA VAL A 66 53.44 0.41 10.25
C VAL A 66 54.91 0.41 10.62
N ASP A 67 55.40 -0.69 11.20
CA ASP A 67 56.79 -1.06 10.93
C ASP A 67 56.82 -1.94 9.68
N ARG A 68 56.79 -1.25 8.55
CA ARG A 68 56.88 -1.79 7.19
C ARG A 68 58.29 -2.28 6.86
N ASN A 69 59.09 -2.69 7.85
CA ASN A 69 60.47 -3.13 7.67
C ASN A 69 60.73 -4.61 7.99
N GLY A 70 59.70 -5.45 8.08
CA GLY A 70 59.84 -6.89 7.82
C GLY A 70 60.95 -7.59 8.62
N VAL A 71 60.92 -7.51 9.96
CA VAL A 71 61.74 -8.36 10.81
C VAL A 71 60.88 -9.11 11.82
N SER A 72 61.04 -10.43 11.72
CA SER A 72 60.58 -11.54 12.56
C SER A 72 60.57 -11.31 14.07
N VAL A 73 59.43 -11.67 14.67
CA VAL A 73 59.23 -12.49 15.88
C VAL A 73 60.19 -12.26 17.05
N VAL A 74 59.65 -11.68 18.12
CA VAL A 74 60.07 -11.90 19.51
C VAL A 74 58.82 -12.36 20.25
N ASP A 75 58.61 -13.67 20.36
CA ASP A 75 58.77 -14.44 21.60
C ASP A 75 58.16 -13.75 22.84
N GLY A 76 56.99 -14.22 23.27
CA GLY A 76 56.45 -13.98 24.62
C GLY A 76 55.79 -12.63 24.94
N GLY A 77 55.49 -11.76 23.97
CA GLY A 77 54.88 -10.45 24.22
C GLY A 77 53.41 -10.50 24.64
N GLU A 78 53.11 -10.03 25.85
CA GLU A 78 51.75 -9.75 26.32
C GLU A 78 51.00 -8.91 25.27
N ALA A 79 49.73 -9.25 24.97
CA ALA A 79 48.90 -8.42 24.10
C ALA A 79 48.94 -6.98 24.66
N GLU A 80 49.52 -6.05 23.91
CA GLU A 80 49.63 -4.65 24.32
C GLU A 80 48.24 -4.15 24.69
N ARG A 81 48.07 -3.74 25.95
CA ARG A 81 46.80 -3.19 26.42
C ARG A 81 46.49 -1.93 25.61
N PRO A 82 45.24 -1.71 25.16
CA PRO A 82 44.82 -0.47 24.54
C PRO A 82 45.28 0.71 25.38
N CYS A 83 45.82 1.76 24.75
CA CYS A 83 46.18 2.95 25.51
C CYS A 83 44.92 3.67 26.00
N ASP A 84 45.01 4.49 27.05
CA ASP A 84 43.85 5.23 27.59
C ASP A 84 43.13 6.08 26.51
N GLY A 85 43.86 6.51 25.47
CA GLY A 85 43.30 7.19 24.30
C GLY A 85 42.44 6.30 23.40
N ASP A 86 42.85 5.04 23.19
CA ASP A 86 42.08 4.07 22.42
C ASP A 86 40.78 3.70 23.15
N ILE A 87 40.85 3.54 24.48
CA ILE A 87 39.68 3.27 25.33
C ILE A 87 38.64 4.39 25.19
N ALA A 88 39.07 5.65 25.26
CA ALA A 88 38.16 6.79 25.09
C ALA A 88 37.53 6.87 23.69
N ILE A 89 38.25 6.47 22.63
CA ILE A 89 37.69 6.40 21.27
C ILE A 89 36.66 5.27 21.17
N TYR A 90 36.93 4.10 21.75
CA TYR A 90 35.97 2.99 21.76
C TYR A 90 34.69 3.32 22.53
N GLU A 91 34.79 4.03 23.66
CA GLU A 91 33.62 4.52 24.40
C GLU A 91 32.76 5.45 23.54
N GLN A 92 33.38 6.45 22.90
CA GLN A 92 32.67 7.37 22.00
C GLN A 92 32.06 6.65 20.79
N MET A 93 32.76 5.69 20.20
CA MET A 93 32.21 4.87 19.12
C MET A 93 31.01 4.07 19.59
N GLY A 94 31.06 3.50 20.79
CA GLY A 94 29.94 2.77 21.39
C GLY A 94 28.68 3.63 21.53
N GLU A 95 28.82 4.87 21.99
CA GLU A 95 27.71 5.84 22.08
C GLU A 95 27.13 6.16 20.70
N LEU A 96 27.98 6.43 19.71
CA LEU A 96 27.53 6.76 18.36
C LEU A 96 26.83 5.57 17.67
N TYR A 97 27.32 4.35 17.85
CA TYR A 97 26.67 3.15 17.34
C TYR A 97 25.29 2.94 17.97
N TYR A 98 25.18 3.14 19.29
CA TYR A 98 23.89 3.06 19.96
C TYR A 98 22.89 4.09 19.41
N ASP A 99 23.33 5.34 19.23
CA ASP A 99 22.48 6.38 18.66
C ASP A 99 22.07 6.07 17.21
N PHE A 100 22.99 5.52 16.41
CA PHE A 100 22.73 5.10 15.05
C PHE A 100 21.67 3.99 14.99
N ASP A 101 21.86 2.92 15.77
CA ASP A 101 20.93 1.78 15.84
C ASP A 101 19.55 2.23 16.31
N MET A 102 19.49 3.10 17.34
CA MET A 102 18.23 3.69 17.80
C MET A 102 17.53 4.50 16.72
N ASN A 103 18.28 5.19 15.87
CA ASN A 103 17.71 5.97 14.78
C ASN A 103 17.20 5.09 13.62
N GLU A 104 17.92 4.01 13.31
CA GLU A 104 17.49 3.02 12.32
C GLU A 104 16.19 2.32 12.75
N GLU A 105 16.05 1.96 14.03
CA GLU A 105 14.81 1.40 14.60
C GLU A 105 13.64 2.39 14.49
N ARG A 106 13.88 3.69 14.68
CA ARG A 106 12.87 4.74 14.48
C ARG A 106 12.49 4.87 13.02
N LEU A 107 13.45 4.86 12.10
CA LEU A 107 13.21 4.90 10.66
C LEU A 107 12.39 3.69 10.20
N LEU A 108 12.74 2.49 10.66
CA LEU A 108 11.97 1.27 10.40
C LEU A 108 10.54 1.38 10.94
N SER A 109 10.37 1.90 12.16
CA SER A 109 9.06 2.07 12.78
C SER A 109 8.17 3.03 11.97
N VAL A 110 8.71 4.18 11.56
CA VAL A 110 7.95 5.16 10.76
C VAL A 110 7.68 4.61 9.36
N GLY A 111 8.65 3.97 8.71
CA GLY A 111 8.46 3.31 7.42
C GLY A 111 7.36 2.24 7.48
N SER A 112 7.34 1.43 8.54
CA SER A 112 6.31 0.43 8.79
C SER A 112 4.92 1.07 8.93
N MET A 113 4.82 2.21 9.62
CA MET A 113 3.57 2.96 9.74
C MET A 113 3.08 3.55 8.43
N ARG A 114 3.99 4.01 7.54
CA ARG A 114 3.59 4.46 6.19
C ARG A 114 2.88 3.33 5.42
N VAL A 115 3.40 2.10 5.49
CA VAL A 115 2.77 0.93 4.84
C VAL A 115 1.41 0.60 5.45
N VAL A 116 1.30 0.62 6.78
CA VAL A 116 0.05 0.31 7.49
C VAL A 116 -1.04 1.36 7.18
N CYS A 117 -0.69 2.65 7.26
CA CYS A 117 -1.61 3.75 6.95
C CYS A 117 -2.06 3.72 5.49
N LEU A 118 -1.13 3.52 4.54
CA LEU A 118 -1.47 3.40 3.12
C LEU A 118 -2.49 2.28 2.85
N PHE A 119 -2.29 1.10 3.45
CA PHE A 119 -3.25 0.01 3.32
C PHE A 119 -4.59 0.34 4.00
N LYS A 120 -4.56 1.08 5.10
CA LYS A 120 -5.78 1.48 5.80
C LYS A 120 -6.64 2.43 4.97
N ASP A 121 -6.03 3.44 4.36
CA ASP A 121 -6.73 4.38 3.48
C ASP A 121 -7.28 3.65 2.25
N PHE A 122 -6.52 2.71 1.69
CA PHE A 122 -6.97 1.80 0.63
C PHE A 122 -8.22 1.02 1.06
N GLU A 123 -8.20 0.41 2.25
CA GLU A 123 -9.30 -0.40 2.75
C GLU A 123 -10.59 0.42 2.93
N ILE A 124 -10.47 1.65 3.45
CA ILE A 124 -11.60 2.56 3.66
C ILE A 124 -12.28 2.87 2.32
N ILE A 125 -11.50 3.33 1.35
CA ILE A 125 -12.05 3.76 0.05
C ILE A 125 -12.61 2.57 -0.73
N LEU A 126 -11.97 1.40 -0.66
CA LEU A 126 -12.50 0.18 -1.28
C LEU A 126 -13.90 -0.16 -0.75
N LYS A 127 -14.09 -0.11 0.57
CA LYS A 127 -15.39 -0.39 1.20
C LYS A 127 -16.45 0.63 0.80
N ASP A 128 -16.06 1.89 0.67
CA ASP A 128 -16.98 2.95 0.26
C ASP A 128 -17.38 2.81 -1.20
N LEU A 129 -16.47 2.45 -2.10
CA LEU A 129 -16.79 2.13 -3.50
C LEU A 129 -17.76 0.96 -3.61
N ILE A 130 -17.52 -0.12 -2.88
CA ILE A 130 -18.41 -1.30 -2.87
C ILE A 130 -19.79 -0.91 -2.33
N ALA A 131 -19.86 -0.19 -1.22
CA ALA A 131 -21.15 0.21 -0.64
C ALA A 131 -21.91 1.25 -1.48
N GLU A 132 -21.22 2.06 -2.27
CA GLU A 132 -21.87 2.94 -3.23
C GLU A 132 -22.46 2.14 -4.40
N ALA A 133 -21.76 1.09 -4.85
CA ALA A 133 -22.23 0.24 -5.94
C ALA A 133 -23.39 -0.67 -5.52
N PHE A 134 -23.34 -1.27 -4.33
CA PHE A 134 -24.28 -2.30 -3.87
C PHE A 134 -25.01 -1.87 -2.60
N SER A 135 -26.34 -1.84 -2.64
CA SER A 135 -27.18 -1.41 -1.50
C SER A 135 -27.18 -2.38 -0.32
N ASP A 136 -26.99 -3.67 -0.59
CA ASP A 136 -27.23 -4.74 0.38
C ASP A 136 -25.94 -5.25 1.03
N VAL A 137 -24.83 -4.52 0.85
CA VAL A 137 -23.53 -4.94 1.37
C VAL A 137 -23.38 -4.56 2.85
N ASN A 138 -23.06 -5.53 3.68
CA ASN A 138 -22.65 -5.27 5.06
C ASN A 138 -21.17 -4.83 5.07
N LYS A 139 -20.93 -3.52 5.22
CA LYS A 139 -19.56 -2.95 5.30
C LYS A 139 -18.69 -3.63 6.35
N ARG A 140 -19.28 -4.18 7.42
CA ARG A 140 -18.52 -4.89 8.45
C ARG A 140 -17.87 -6.14 7.88
N ASP A 141 -18.55 -6.90 7.02
CA ASP A 141 -17.99 -8.16 6.52
C ASP A 141 -16.83 -7.96 5.54
N LEU A 142 -16.68 -6.75 5.00
CA LEU A 142 -15.63 -6.37 4.07
C LEU A 142 -14.25 -6.14 4.71
N PHE A 143 -14.08 -6.27 6.04
CA PHE A 143 -12.74 -6.20 6.65
C PHE A 143 -11.83 -7.38 6.28
N GLN A 144 -12.43 -8.52 5.90
CA GLN A 144 -11.69 -9.69 5.45
C GLN A 144 -11.53 -9.63 3.93
N TRP A 145 -10.28 -9.66 3.46
CA TRP A 145 -9.98 -9.62 2.03
C TRP A 145 -10.64 -10.76 1.24
N GLU A 146 -10.73 -11.95 1.83
CA GLU A 146 -11.39 -13.10 1.21
C GLU A 146 -12.90 -12.87 1.04
N ASN A 147 -13.56 -12.17 1.99
CA ASN A 147 -14.96 -11.81 1.86
C ASN A 147 -15.17 -10.80 0.74
N VAL A 148 -14.28 -9.81 0.59
CA VAL A 148 -14.32 -8.86 -0.53
C VAL A 148 -14.22 -9.60 -1.87
N LYS A 149 -13.23 -10.49 -2.01
CA LYS A 149 -13.07 -11.29 -3.24
C LYS A 149 -14.28 -12.17 -3.52
N SER A 150 -14.78 -12.88 -2.51
CA SER A 150 -15.95 -13.75 -2.64
C SER A 150 -17.18 -12.97 -3.08
N PHE A 151 -17.44 -11.83 -2.44
CA PHE A 151 -18.55 -10.94 -2.77
C PHE A 151 -18.47 -10.39 -4.20
N LEU A 152 -17.29 -9.94 -4.65
CA LEU A 152 -17.14 -9.42 -6.01
C LEU A 152 -17.25 -10.54 -7.05
N ASN A 153 -16.66 -11.70 -6.78
CA ASN A 153 -16.75 -12.86 -7.67
C ASN A 153 -18.19 -13.38 -7.82
N SER A 154 -18.99 -13.38 -6.74
CA SER A 154 -20.41 -13.76 -6.82
C SER A 154 -21.26 -12.79 -7.65
N ASN A 155 -20.78 -11.55 -7.83
CA ASN A 155 -21.33 -10.56 -8.73
C ASN A 155 -20.67 -10.55 -10.12
N GLY A 156 -19.83 -11.54 -10.44
CA GLY A 156 -19.15 -11.64 -11.73
C GLY A 156 -18.03 -10.60 -11.93
N ILE A 157 -17.51 -10.01 -10.85
CA ILE A 157 -16.43 -9.01 -10.89
C ILE A 157 -15.13 -9.65 -10.39
N PRO A 158 -14.27 -10.17 -11.28
CA PRO A 158 -13.00 -10.77 -10.88
C PRO A 158 -11.99 -9.70 -10.48
N LEU A 159 -11.77 -9.54 -9.17
CA LEU A 159 -10.86 -8.52 -8.63
C LEU A 159 -9.42 -8.63 -9.16
N GLY A 160 -8.98 -9.86 -9.48
CA GLY A 160 -7.66 -10.14 -10.06
C GLY A 160 -7.41 -9.49 -11.43
N ASN A 161 -8.47 -9.08 -12.13
CA ASN A 161 -8.35 -8.44 -13.45
C ASN A 161 -8.29 -6.90 -13.36
N VAL A 162 -8.42 -6.34 -12.15
CA VAL A 162 -8.33 -4.89 -11.95
C VAL A 162 -6.87 -4.46 -12.05
N MET A 163 -6.63 -3.36 -12.76
CA MET A 163 -5.30 -2.78 -12.90
C MET A 163 -4.64 -2.56 -11.53
N GLU A 164 -3.35 -2.89 -11.42
CA GLU A 164 -2.55 -2.83 -10.18
C GLU A 164 -2.98 -3.79 -9.05
N TYR A 165 -3.85 -4.77 -9.31
CA TYR A 165 -4.25 -5.78 -8.31
C TYR A 165 -3.06 -6.44 -7.59
N GLU A 166 -2.01 -6.85 -8.33
CA GLU A 166 -0.84 -7.49 -7.73
C GLU A 166 -0.09 -6.57 -6.78
N SER A 167 0.03 -5.29 -7.11
CA SER A 167 0.62 -4.26 -6.23
C SER A 167 -0.17 -4.14 -4.92
N ILE A 168 -1.50 -4.15 -4.99
CA ILE A 168 -2.37 -4.14 -3.82
C ILE A 168 -2.23 -5.43 -3.00
N ASN A 169 -2.11 -6.57 -3.66
CA ASN A 169 -1.93 -7.85 -2.99
C ASN A 169 -0.56 -7.93 -2.28
N CYS A 170 0.47 -7.31 -2.84
CA CYS A 170 1.76 -7.10 -2.16
C CYS A 170 1.59 -6.20 -0.94
N LEU A 171 0.97 -5.01 -1.09
CA LEU A 171 0.70 -4.08 0.01
C LEU A 171 -0.03 -4.76 1.17
N ARG A 172 -1.10 -5.49 0.87
CA ARG A 172 -1.87 -6.26 1.85
C ARG A 172 -1.01 -7.26 2.61
N THR A 173 -0.14 -7.97 1.88
CA THR A 173 0.68 -9.04 2.48
C THR A 173 1.75 -8.45 3.38
N VAL A 174 2.45 -7.42 2.94
CA VAL A 174 3.48 -6.73 3.73
C VAL A 174 2.86 -6.05 4.95
N ASN A 175 1.75 -5.32 4.80
CA ASN A 175 1.01 -4.73 5.92
C ASN A 175 0.62 -5.78 6.97
N ASN A 176 0.05 -6.92 6.55
CA ASN A 176 -0.35 -7.97 7.48
C ASN A 176 0.85 -8.58 8.20
N ASN A 177 1.96 -8.75 7.50
CA ASN A 177 3.18 -9.26 8.09
C ASN A 177 3.74 -8.25 9.12
N ILE A 178 3.94 -6.98 8.75
CA ILE A 178 4.38 -5.90 9.67
C ILE A 178 3.55 -5.83 10.96
N LYS A 179 2.21 -5.97 10.88
CA LYS A 179 1.33 -5.91 12.07
C LYS A 179 1.44 -7.10 13.02
N HIS A 180 1.91 -8.24 12.54
CA HIS A 180 1.79 -9.53 13.26
C HIS A 180 3.13 -10.24 13.47
N SER A 181 4.12 -9.97 12.63
CA SER A 181 5.44 -10.57 12.64
C SER A 181 6.47 -9.52 12.23
N GLY A 182 7.45 -9.24 13.08
CA GLY A 182 8.62 -8.44 12.70
C GLY A 182 9.57 -9.16 11.72
N VAL A 183 9.15 -10.30 11.15
CA VAL A 183 9.96 -11.21 10.33
C VAL A 183 9.29 -11.49 9.00
N ILE A 184 10.10 -11.60 7.94
CA ILE A 184 9.63 -11.83 6.58
C ILE A 184 9.19 -13.29 6.43
N ASP A 185 7.89 -13.51 6.23
CA ASP A 185 7.32 -14.85 6.14
C ASP A 185 7.45 -15.49 4.74
N GLU A 186 7.15 -16.78 4.68
CA GLU A 186 7.09 -17.56 3.44
C GLU A 186 6.09 -17.03 2.41
N LYS A 187 5.12 -16.21 2.82
CA LYS A 187 4.16 -15.62 1.88
C LYS A 187 4.80 -14.45 1.14
N ILE A 188 5.53 -13.57 1.83
CA ILE A 188 6.32 -12.50 1.20
C ILE A 188 7.39 -13.10 0.28
N LYS A 189 8.12 -14.12 0.76
CA LYS A 189 9.16 -14.81 -0.05
C LYS A 189 8.58 -15.40 -1.33
N ARG A 190 7.44 -16.10 -1.24
CA ARG A 190 6.76 -16.67 -2.42
C ARG A 190 6.20 -15.63 -3.39
N GLN A 191 5.80 -14.46 -2.91
CA GLN A 191 5.37 -13.36 -3.79
C GLN A 191 6.55 -12.73 -4.55
N GLY A 192 7.79 -13.01 -4.16
CA GLY A 192 8.98 -12.51 -4.86
C GLY A 192 9.09 -10.99 -4.78
N ILE A 193 8.72 -10.38 -3.65
CA ILE A 193 8.80 -8.93 -3.47
C ILE A 193 10.28 -8.52 -3.47
N PRO A 194 10.73 -7.71 -4.45
CA PRO A 194 12.16 -7.48 -4.69
C PRO A 194 12.92 -6.91 -3.48
N GLU A 195 12.29 -6.01 -2.73
CA GLU A 195 12.93 -5.30 -1.60
C GLU A 195 13.22 -6.21 -0.40
N PHE A 196 12.51 -7.33 -0.31
CA PHE A 196 12.61 -8.29 0.79
C PHE A 196 13.30 -9.58 0.34
N LYS A 197 13.90 -9.58 -0.86
CA LYS A 197 14.60 -10.74 -1.38
C LYS A 197 15.81 -11.04 -0.51
N ASP A 198 15.96 -12.30 -0.12
CA ASP A 198 17.06 -12.81 0.69
C ASP A 198 17.16 -12.18 2.10
N LYS A 199 16.10 -11.50 2.57
CA LYS A 199 15.99 -10.93 3.91
C LYS A 199 15.11 -11.80 4.82
N GLU A 200 15.50 -11.91 6.09
CA GLU A 200 14.72 -12.61 7.12
C GLU A 200 13.92 -11.66 8.01
N ILE A 201 14.38 -10.41 8.14
CA ILE A 201 13.74 -9.35 8.92
C ILE A 201 13.55 -8.09 8.07
N PHE A 202 12.62 -7.24 8.47
CA PHE A 202 12.48 -5.91 7.88
C PHE A 202 13.58 -4.98 8.38
N ASP A 203 14.09 -4.14 7.49
CA ASP A 203 14.94 -3.00 7.82
C ASP A 203 14.39 -1.72 7.20
N SER A 204 14.88 -0.59 7.71
CA SER A 204 14.45 0.76 7.30
C SER A 204 14.52 0.94 5.78
N GLU A 205 15.61 0.50 5.16
CA GLU A 205 15.88 0.64 3.72
C GLU A 205 14.90 -0.17 2.86
N SER A 206 14.70 -1.45 3.16
CA SER A 206 13.81 -2.33 2.39
C SER A 206 12.35 -1.91 2.50
N VAL A 207 11.89 -1.54 3.71
CA VAL A 207 10.54 -1.05 3.92
C VAL A 207 10.31 0.27 3.20
N SER A 208 11.28 1.19 3.28
CA SER A 208 11.23 2.48 2.57
C SER A 208 11.16 2.27 1.05
N SER A 209 12.03 1.43 0.50
CA SER A 209 12.06 1.10 -0.94
C SER A 209 10.74 0.49 -1.41
N PHE A 210 10.21 -0.46 -0.64
CA PHE A 210 8.91 -1.09 -0.92
C PHE A 210 7.79 -0.05 -0.95
N TYR A 211 7.77 0.82 0.05
CA TYR A 211 6.79 1.88 0.16
C TYR A 211 6.84 2.83 -1.05
N PHE A 212 8.02 3.31 -1.44
CA PHE A 212 8.17 4.20 -2.59
C PHE A 212 7.68 3.57 -3.90
N ARG A 213 7.90 2.26 -4.09
CA ARG A 213 7.39 1.54 -5.27
C ARG A 213 5.85 1.45 -5.27
N ILE A 214 5.24 1.26 -4.11
CA ILE A 214 3.81 0.94 -3.99
C ILE A 214 2.93 2.17 -3.74
N ARG A 215 3.42 3.26 -3.15
CA ARG A 215 2.58 4.37 -2.65
C ARG A 215 1.62 5.00 -3.66
N GLY A 216 1.96 4.99 -4.96
CA GLY A 216 1.08 5.51 -6.02
C GLY A 216 0.08 4.50 -6.60
N LYS A 217 0.22 3.21 -6.27
CA LYS A 217 -0.55 2.11 -6.88
C LYS A 217 -2.00 2.03 -6.38
N PRO A 218 -2.31 2.25 -5.08
CA PRO A 218 -3.68 2.29 -4.59
C PRO A 218 -4.61 3.25 -5.35
N GLY A 219 -4.17 4.48 -5.63
CA GLY A 219 -5.00 5.44 -6.38
C GLY A 219 -5.30 4.96 -7.81
N VAL A 220 -4.32 4.37 -8.50
CA VAL A 220 -4.53 3.78 -9.84
C VAL A 220 -5.53 2.64 -9.78
N PHE A 221 -5.38 1.75 -8.80
CA PHE A 221 -6.32 0.65 -8.57
C PHE A 221 -7.75 1.17 -8.30
N MET A 222 -7.93 2.17 -7.43
CA MET A 222 -9.26 2.70 -7.09
C MET A 222 -9.97 3.27 -8.31
N ASN A 223 -9.26 4.01 -9.15
CA ASN A 223 -9.82 4.57 -10.37
C ASN A 223 -10.23 3.45 -11.35
N ALA A 224 -9.37 2.46 -11.57
CA ALA A 224 -9.69 1.32 -12.42
C ALA A 224 -10.89 0.52 -11.87
N PHE A 225 -10.93 0.30 -10.55
CA PHE A 225 -12.02 -0.41 -9.90
C PHE A 225 -13.35 0.34 -10.00
N ALA A 226 -13.34 1.67 -9.85
CA ALA A 226 -14.53 2.49 -10.04
C ALA A 226 -15.09 2.39 -11.46
N GLU A 227 -14.25 2.37 -12.49
CA GLU A 227 -14.71 2.16 -13.87
C GLU A 227 -15.28 0.75 -14.08
N VAL A 228 -14.69 -0.27 -13.47
CA VAL A 228 -15.26 -1.63 -13.47
C VAL A 228 -16.65 -1.66 -12.83
N LEU A 229 -16.84 -0.98 -11.69
CA LEU A 229 -18.15 -0.87 -11.04
C LEU A 229 -19.15 -0.08 -11.90
N ILE A 230 -18.70 0.99 -12.57
CA ILE A 230 -19.55 1.79 -13.46
C ILE A 230 -20.01 0.96 -14.67
N ALA A 231 -19.10 0.22 -15.31
CA ALA A 231 -19.43 -0.68 -16.40
C ALA A 231 -20.41 -1.76 -15.92
N TYR A 232 -20.12 -2.39 -14.78
CA TYR A 232 -21.01 -3.37 -14.16
C TYR A 232 -22.41 -2.82 -13.87
N LEU A 233 -22.55 -1.57 -13.43
CA LEU A 233 -23.86 -1.02 -13.08
C LEU A 233 -24.64 -0.47 -14.26
N TYR A 234 -23.97 -0.04 -15.34
CA TYR A 234 -24.59 0.83 -16.34
C TYR A 234 -24.32 0.45 -17.80
N GLU A 235 -23.43 -0.51 -18.08
CA GLU A 235 -23.20 -0.99 -19.43
C GLU A 235 -23.95 -2.30 -19.66
N PHE A 236 -24.87 -2.27 -20.62
CA PHE A 236 -25.72 -3.39 -21.02
C PHE A 236 -25.48 -3.66 -22.51
N ASP A 237 -24.47 -4.46 -22.80
CA ASP A 237 -24.23 -4.95 -24.15
C ASP A 237 -25.25 -6.05 -24.54
N ASP A 238 -25.29 -6.39 -25.83
CA ASP A 238 -26.25 -7.37 -26.36
C ASP A 238 -26.10 -8.74 -25.68
N ALA A 239 -24.87 -9.11 -25.29
CA ALA A 239 -24.60 -10.35 -24.60
C ALA A 239 -25.24 -10.36 -23.21
N ARG A 240 -25.02 -9.30 -22.41
CA ARG A 240 -25.62 -9.15 -21.08
C ARG A 240 -27.13 -9.02 -21.15
N ILE A 241 -27.67 -8.27 -22.10
CA ILE A 241 -29.11 -8.16 -22.32
C ILE A 241 -29.69 -9.55 -22.64
N SER A 242 -29.01 -10.32 -23.49
CA SER A 242 -29.42 -11.69 -23.84
C SER A 242 -29.38 -12.63 -22.64
N THR A 243 -28.34 -12.56 -21.79
CA THR A 243 -28.27 -13.33 -20.55
C THR A 243 -29.42 -12.99 -19.61
N ILE A 244 -29.67 -11.69 -19.37
CA ILE A 244 -30.80 -11.24 -18.53
C ILE A 244 -32.12 -11.77 -19.08
N ALA A 245 -32.35 -11.63 -20.39
CA ALA A 245 -33.57 -12.11 -21.03
C ALA A 245 -33.73 -13.64 -20.90
N SER A 246 -32.65 -14.40 -21.04
CA SER A 246 -32.65 -15.85 -20.84
C SER A 246 -32.99 -16.23 -19.39
N ASP A 247 -32.35 -15.59 -18.42
CA ASP A 247 -32.57 -15.82 -16.98
C ASP A 247 -34.03 -15.53 -16.57
N TYR A 248 -34.67 -14.53 -17.20
CA TYR A 248 -36.09 -14.25 -16.97
C TYR A 248 -36.99 -15.26 -17.69
N LYS A 249 -36.67 -15.66 -18.91
CA LYS A 249 -37.43 -16.68 -19.67
C LYS A 249 -37.51 -18.01 -18.93
N GLU A 250 -36.49 -18.39 -18.18
CA GLU A 250 -36.51 -19.62 -17.37
C GLU A 250 -37.48 -19.56 -16.19
N ARG A 251 -37.83 -18.35 -15.72
CA ARG A 251 -38.65 -18.12 -14.52
C ARG A 251 -40.03 -17.54 -14.80
N MET A 252 -40.25 -17.02 -16.01
CA MET A 252 -41.48 -16.34 -16.42
C MET A 252 -42.16 -17.09 -17.55
N ASP A 253 -43.49 -17.22 -17.46
CA ASP A 253 -44.29 -17.63 -18.60
C ASP A 253 -44.46 -16.48 -19.62
N SER A 254 -45.03 -16.80 -20.77
CA SER A 254 -45.26 -15.81 -21.84
C SER A 254 -46.11 -14.62 -21.42
N VAL A 255 -47.06 -14.81 -20.50
CA VAL A 255 -47.97 -13.75 -20.05
C VAL A 255 -47.24 -12.79 -19.11
N ALA A 256 -46.47 -13.31 -18.15
CA ALA A 256 -45.63 -12.50 -17.26
C ALA A 256 -44.53 -11.77 -18.03
N GLY A 257 -43.90 -12.44 -19.01
CA GLY A 257 -42.90 -11.84 -19.88
C GLY A 257 -43.45 -10.65 -20.67
N GLN A 258 -44.65 -10.77 -21.25
CA GLN A 258 -45.27 -9.66 -21.97
C GLN A 258 -45.56 -8.46 -21.07
N LYS A 259 -46.05 -8.69 -19.83
CA LYS A 259 -46.25 -7.61 -18.86
C LYS A 259 -44.97 -6.85 -18.54
N LEU A 260 -43.82 -7.54 -18.45
CA LEU A 260 -42.53 -6.90 -18.24
C LEU A 260 -42.12 -6.05 -19.44
N ILE A 261 -42.31 -6.55 -20.67
CA ILE A 261 -42.03 -5.81 -21.91
C ILE A 261 -42.87 -4.52 -21.98
N ASP A 262 -44.17 -4.63 -21.68
CA ASP A 262 -45.09 -3.49 -21.71
C ASP A 262 -44.68 -2.45 -20.66
N ALA A 263 -44.41 -2.87 -19.42
CA ALA A 263 -43.99 -1.99 -18.34
C ALA A 263 -42.64 -1.29 -18.63
N LEU A 264 -41.68 -1.98 -19.24
CA LEU A 264 -40.42 -1.37 -19.66
C LEU A 264 -40.66 -0.35 -20.79
N SER A 265 -41.50 -0.70 -21.76
CA SER A 265 -41.82 0.20 -22.89
C SER A 265 -42.45 1.50 -22.39
N GLU A 266 -43.37 1.43 -21.42
CA GLU A 266 -43.98 2.62 -20.79
C GLU A 266 -42.95 3.53 -20.10
N ILE A 267 -41.85 2.99 -19.57
CA ILE A 267 -40.79 3.79 -18.91
C ILE A 267 -39.94 4.54 -19.93
N TYR A 268 -39.75 3.97 -21.13
CA TYR A 268 -38.87 4.52 -22.17
C TYR A 268 -39.57 5.36 -23.24
N THR A 269 -40.91 5.45 -23.22
CA THR A 269 -41.72 6.24 -24.16
C THR A 269 -42.15 7.57 -23.54
#